data_AF-A0A661T9E3-F1
#
_entry.id   AF-A0A661T9E3-F1
#
_cell.length_a   1.000
_cell.length_b   1.000
_cell.length_c   1.000
_cell.angle_alpha   90.00
_cell.angle_beta   90.00
_cell.angle_gamma   90.00
#
_symmetry.space_group_name_H-M   'P 1'
#
loop_
_entity.id
_entity.type
_entity.pdbx_description
1 polymer ?
#
loop_
_entity_poly.entity_id
_entity_poly.type
_entity_poly.pdbx_seq_one_letter_code
_entity_poly.pdbx_strand_id
1 'polypeptide(L)'
;TLLHSECCGLAGTYGFKKEFCNIASRIGEPLFRQIKTLRPDIVITDCETCKWQIEANTNIRVMHPVSVLAMAIDPDANTHGPDTF
;
A
#
# COMPACT_ATOMS: atom_id res chain seq x y z
N THR A 1 13.42 5.88 0.97
CA THR A 1 14.17 4.61 1.09
C THR A 1 13.43 3.52 0.33
N LEU A 2 14.15 2.67 -0.40
CA LEU A 2 13.55 1.51 -1.06
C LEU A 2 13.59 0.32 -0.08
N LEU A 3 12.44 -0.26 0.21
CA LEU A 3 12.34 -1.46 1.06
C LEU A 3 12.69 -2.70 0.25
N HIS A 4 13.26 -3.72 0.89
CA HIS A 4 13.40 -5.02 0.26
C HIS A 4 11.99 -5.58 0.00
N SER A 5 11.79 -6.19 -1.18
CA SER A 5 10.46 -6.61 -1.65
C SER A 5 9.91 -7.80 -0.85
N GLU A 6 9.40 -7.50 0.34
CA GLU A 6 8.67 -8.45 1.19
C GLU A 6 7.19 -8.50 0.77
N CYS A 7 6.60 -9.68 0.81
CA CYS A 7 5.18 -9.86 0.45
C CYS A 7 4.28 -9.22 1.51
N CYS A 8 3.22 -8.52 1.08
CA CYS A 8 2.20 -7.97 1.99
C CYS A 8 1.31 -9.06 2.63
N GLY A 9 1.36 -10.29 2.13
CA GLY A 9 0.68 -11.46 2.68
C GLY A 9 -0.76 -11.69 2.21
N LEU A 10 -1.41 -10.69 1.58
CA LEU A 10 -2.81 -10.80 1.17
C LEU A 10 -3.03 -11.70 -0.06
N ALA A 11 -2.09 -11.70 -1.02
CA ALA A 11 -2.08 -12.54 -2.22
C ALA A 11 -3.46 -12.60 -2.93
N GLY A 12 -3.96 -11.45 -3.38
CA GLY A 12 -5.30 -11.34 -4.00
C GLY A 12 -6.41 -11.48 -2.97
N THR A 13 -7.30 -12.46 -3.13
CA THR A 13 -8.39 -12.74 -2.18
C THR A 13 -8.05 -13.79 -1.13
N TYR A 14 -6.87 -14.40 -1.20
CA TYR A 14 -6.46 -15.48 -0.32
C TYR A 14 -6.50 -15.05 1.16
N GLY A 15 -5.86 -13.94 1.50
CA GLY A 15 -5.82 -13.43 2.86
C GLY A 15 -7.14 -12.83 3.38
N PHE A 16 -8.15 -12.63 2.52
CA PHE A 16 -9.49 -12.21 2.96
C PHE A 16 -10.31 -13.37 3.55
N LYS A 17 -9.97 -14.61 3.23
CA LYS A 17 -10.65 -15.78 3.79
C LYS A 17 -10.33 -15.87 5.29
N LYS A 18 -11.36 -16.11 6.11
CA LYS A 18 -11.24 -16.11 7.58
C LYS A 18 -10.16 -17.09 8.07
N GLU A 19 -10.03 -18.22 7.39
CA GLU A 19 -9.09 -19.29 7.68
C GLU A 19 -7.63 -18.88 7.42
N PHE A 20 -7.40 -17.94 6.51
CA PHE A 20 -6.07 -17.52 6.08
C PHE A 20 -5.68 -16.10 6.52
N CYS A 21 -6.61 -15.32 7.07
CA CYS A 21 -6.37 -13.94 7.51
C CYS A 21 -5.19 -13.82 8.51
N ASN A 22 -5.09 -14.74 9.48
CA ASN A 22 -3.98 -14.76 10.42
C ASN A 22 -2.65 -15.13 9.74
N ILE A 23 -2.67 -16.08 8.80
CA ILE A 23 -1.48 -16.49 8.04
C ILE A 23 -1.00 -15.32 7.16
N ALA A 24 -1.90 -14.67 6.44
CA ALA A 24 -1.62 -13.49 5.62
C ALA A 24 -1.00 -12.36 6.45
N SER A 25 -1.57 -12.08 7.63
CA SER A 25 -1.04 -11.06 8.53
C SER A 25 0.37 -11.39 9.02
N ARG A 26 0.63 -12.65 9.37
CA ARG A 26 1.97 -13.12 9.78
C ARG A 26 3.01 -13.02 8.67
N ILE A 27 2.62 -13.26 7.41
CA ILE A 27 3.52 -13.11 6.25
C ILE A 27 3.90 -11.63 6.07
N GLY A 28 2.94 -10.71 6.21
CA GLY A 28 3.19 -9.27 6.04
C GLY A 28 3.85 -8.56 7.22
N GLU A 29 3.86 -9.16 8.41
CA GLU A 29 4.39 -8.56 9.65
C GLU A 29 5.82 -7.97 9.53
N PRO A 30 6.80 -8.61 8.86
CA PRO A 30 8.13 -8.03 8.67
C PRO A 30 8.09 -6.72 7.87
N LEU A 31 7.25 -6.65 6.84
CA LEU A 31 7.05 -5.45 6.03
C LEU A 31 6.39 -4.34 6.86
N PHE A 32 5.31 -4.65 7.57
CA PHE A 32 4.58 -3.66 8.38
C PHE A 32 5.46 -3.09 9.48
N ARG A 33 6.32 -3.90 10.10
CA ARG A 33 7.27 -3.47 11.11
C ARG A 33 8.30 -2.49 10.55
N GLN A 34 8.85 -2.76 9.37
CA GLN A 34 9.79 -1.86 8.71
C GLN A 34 9.13 -0.51 8.41
N ILE A 35 7.91 -0.51 7.86
CA ILE A 35 7.15 0.70 7.56
C ILE A 35 6.88 1.51 8.85
N LYS A 36 6.39 0.85 9.91
CA LYS A 36 6.14 1.50 11.22
C LYS A 36 7.40 2.05 11.87
N THR A 37 8.55 1.43 11.63
CA THR A 37 9.85 1.85 12.17
C THR A 37 10.37 3.08 11.44
N LEU A 38 10.27 3.10 10.11
CA LEU A 38 10.71 4.23 9.28
C LEU A 38 9.80 5.44 9.38
N ARG A 39 8.50 5.24 9.67
CA ARG A 39 7.47 6.28 9.72
C ARG A 39 7.50 7.22 8.50
N PRO A 40 7.41 6.68 7.27
CA PRO A 40 7.37 7.51 6.08
C PRO A 40 6.04 8.28 5.99
N ASP A 41 6.06 9.43 5.32
CA ASP A 41 4.84 10.20 5.03
C ASP A 41 3.90 9.46 4.07
N ILE A 42 4.49 8.77 3.07
CA ILE A 42 3.78 7.95 2.09
C ILE A 42 4.51 6.64 1.83
N VAL A 43 3.77 5.58 1.55
CA VAL A 43 4.28 4.34 0.95
C VAL A 43 3.75 4.24 -0.48
N ILE A 44 4.58 3.72 -1.40
CA ILE A 44 4.21 3.58 -2.80
C ILE A 44 4.18 2.09 -3.16
N THR A 45 3.10 1.63 -3.78
CA THR A 45 2.91 0.25 -4.25
C THR A 45 2.06 0.24 -5.53
N ASP A 46 2.42 -0.59 -6.50
CA ASP A 46 1.66 -0.81 -7.74
C ASP A 46 0.50 -1.82 -7.56
N CYS A 47 0.47 -2.54 -6.43
CA CYS A 47 -0.58 -3.50 -6.11
C CYS A 47 -1.63 -2.93 -5.17
N GLU A 48 -2.88 -2.79 -5.64
CA GLU A 48 -4.02 -2.27 -4.85
C GLU A 48 -4.35 -3.16 -3.63
N THR A 49 -4.21 -4.48 -3.77
CA THR A 49 -4.44 -5.39 -2.63
C THR A 49 -3.37 -5.22 -1.55
N CYS A 50 -2.11 -4.98 -1.93
CA CYS A 50 -1.07 -4.65 -0.95
C CYS A 50 -1.28 -3.27 -0.32
N LYS A 51 -1.79 -2.29 -1.06
CA LYS A 51 -2.19 -0.99 -0.48
C LYS A 51 -3.19 -1.20 0.66
N TRP A 52 -4.31 -1.88 0.42
CA TRP A 52 -5.32 -2.11 1.47
C TRP A 52 -4.74 -2.84 2.68
N GLN A 53 -3.93 -3.88 2.44
CA GLN A 53 -3.34 -4.66 3.50
C GLN A 53 -2.35 -3.84 4.34
N ILE A 54 -1.51 -3.01 3.71
CA ILE A 54 -0.55 -2.14 4.39
C ILE A 54 -1.29 -1.04 5.17
N GLU A 55 -2.28 -0.38 4.57
CA GLU A 55 -3.07 0.67 5.24
C GLU A 55 -3.77 0.11 6.47
N ALA A 56 -4.42 -1.06 6.36
CA ALA A 56 -5.10 -1.73 7.46
C ALA A 56 -4.17 -2.08 8.62
N ASN A 57 -2.89 -2.37 8.35
CA ASN A 57 -1.94 -2.83 9.38
C ASN A 57 -0.99 -1.74 9.89
N THR A 58 -0.78 -0.66 9.14
CA THR A 58 0.23 0.38 9.46
C THR A 58 -0.37 1.76 9.72
N ASN A 59 -1.60 2.01 9.27
CA ASN A 59 -2.26 3.31 9.34
C ASN A 59 -1.45 4.46 8.70
N ILE A 60 -0.59 4.12 7.73
CA ILE A 60 0.19 5.06 6.92
C ILE A 60 -0.44 5.13 5.53
N ARG A 61 -0.47 6.33 4.94
CA ARG A 61 -1.04 6.55 3.61
C ARG A 61 -0.24 5.79 2.54
N VAL A 62 -0.95 5.00 1.72
CA VAL A 62 -0.32 4.25 0.64
C VAL A 62 -0.90 4.65 -0.72
N MET A 63 -0.04 4.88 -1.71
CA MET A 63 -0.42 5.41 -3.02
C MET A 63 0.10 4.56 -4.18
N HIS A 64 -0.66 4.56 -5.27
CA HIS A 64 -0.22 3.95 -6.52
C HIS A 64 0.85 4.84 -7.19
N PRO A 65 1.93 4.29 -7.76
CA PRO A 65 2.98 5.07 -8.40
C PRO A 65 2.46 5.98 -9.50
N VAL A 66 1.45 5.56 -10.28
CA VAL A 66 0.82 6.41 -11.31
C VAL A 66 0.15 7.64 -10.69
N SER A 67 -0.52 7.50 -9.54
CA SER A 67 -1.11 8.66 -8.85
C SER A 67 -0.03 9.63 -8.36
N VAL A 68 1.11 9.12 -7.89
CA VAL A 68 2.25 9.95 -7.49
C VAL A 68 2.85 10.69 -8.69
N LEU A 69 2.98 10.01 -9.83
CA LEU A 69 3.45 10.64 -11.07
C LEU A 69 2.47 11.70 -11.59
N ALA A 70 1.17 11.43 -11.56
CA ALA A 70 0.14 12.39 -11.97
C ALA A 70 0.23 13.68 -11.13
N MET A 71 0.34 13.57 -9.80
CA MET A 71 0.53 14.73 -8.91
C MET A 71 1.83 15.49 -9.16
N ALA A 72 2.87 14.81 -9.65
CA ALA A 72 4.16 15.44 -9.96
C ALA A 72 4.16 16.17 -11.32
N ILE A 73 3.41 15.65 -12.29
CA ILE A 73 3.28 16.24 -13.63
C ILE A 73 2.30 17.40 -13.62
N ASP A 74 1.19 17.27 -12.90
CA ASP A 74 0.17 18.29 -12.75
C ASP A 74 -0.26 18.39 -11.27
N PRO A 75 0.31 19.36 -10.52
CA PRO A 75 -0.04 19.59 -9.12
C PRO A 75 -1.51 19.97 -8.92
N ASP A 76 -2.16 20.49 -9.96
CA ASP A 76 -3.55 20.95 -9.95
C ASP A 76 -4.53 19.86 -10.45
N ALA A 77 -4.05 18.67 -10.84
CA ALA A 77 -4.89 17.57 -11.30
C ALA A 77 -5.98 17.15 -10.29
N ASN A 78 -5.72 17.30 -8.98
CA ASN A 78 -6.72 17.01 -7.94
C ASN A 78 -7.80 18.11 -7.78
N THR A 79 -7.70 19.24 -8.47
CA THR A 79 -8.75 20.29 -8.47
C THR A 79 -9.82 20.07 -9.54
N HIS A 80 -9.55 19.19 -10.50
CA HIS A 80 -10.50 18.76 -11.52
C HIS A 80 -11.03 17.38 -11.08
N GLY A 81 -12.35 17.20 -11.12
CA GLY A 81 -13.04 16.04 -10.53
C GLY A 81 -12.61 14.65 -11.07
N PRO A 82 -13.24 13.58 -10.57
CA PRO A 82 -12.70 12.21 -10.53
C PRO A 82 -12.56 11.45 -11.88
N ASP A 83 -12.37 12.13 -13.02
CA ASP A 83 -12.67 11.54 -14.33
C ASP A 83 -11.51 11.48 -15.34
N THR A 84 -10.27 11.80 -14.96
CA THR A 84 -9.13 11.60 -15.87
C THR A 84 -8.43 10.28 -15.57
N PHE A 85 -8.96 9.22 -16.17
CA PHE A 85 -8.26 7.95 -16.40
C PHE A 85 -7.10 8.12 -17.39
#